data_AF-A0A1Y3B0B1-F1
#
_entry.id   AF-A0A1Y3B0B1-F1
#
_cell.length_a   1.000
_cell.length_b   1.000
_cell.length_c   1.000
_cell.angle_alpha   90.00
_cell.angle_beta   90.00
_cell.angle_gamma   90.00
#
_symmetry.space_group_name_H-M   'P 1'
#
loop_
_entity.id
_entity.type
_entity.pdbx_description
1 polymer ?
#
loop_
_entity_poly.entity_id
_entity_poly.type
_entity_poly.pdbx_seq_one_letter_code
_entity_poly.pdbx_strand_id
1 'polypeptide(L)'
;MFTFDLCPRFLIANEKLVKLLIDSSVTRYIEFKKISRLLTATTVPQTDDKTNSKESNVEIVEVPCTRNDIFISNIISPIEKRYLMSFLEKCYRLERHGDWYREFSDKPFSEFLKTQTLTEKLQEFITNTLLMQSQQIQTENALNKINFFLRSFGHHSYFHCMVLKI
;
A
#
# COMPACT_ATOMS: atom_id res chain seq x y z
N MET A 1 0.07 -27.56 -18.08
CA MET A 1 1.45 -27.50 -17.55
C MET A 1 1.42 -26.54 -16.36
N PHE A 2 1.98 -26.93 -15.22
CA PHE A 2 2.00 -26.09 -14.00
C PHE A 2 3.40 -25.51 -13.82
N THR A 3 3.48 -24.21 -13.55
CA THR A 3 4.71 -23.50 -13.20
C THR A 3 4.57 -23.04 -11.74
N PHE A 4 5.47 -23.50 -10.87
CA PHE A 4 5.49 -23.15 -9.46
C PHE A 4 6.68 -22.24 -9.18
N ASP A 5 6.40 -21.04 -8.67
CA ASP A 5 7.45 -20.12 -8.25
C ASP A 5 7.98 -20.51 -6.86
N LEU A 6 9.30 -20.73 -6.76
CA LEU A 6 9.97 -20.97 -5.48
C LEU A 6 10.15 -19.68 -4.66
N CYS A 7 10.05 -18.51 -5.32
CA CYS A 7 10.21 -17.20 -4.70
C CYS A 7 9.22 -16.22 -5.35
N PRO A 8 7.96 -16.17 -4.87
CA PRO A 8 6.95 -15.28 -5.43
C PRO A 8 7.39 -13.83 -5.20
N ARG A 9 7.55 -13.09 -6.31
CA ARG A 9 7.91 -11.67 -6.29
C ARG A 9 6.99 -10.88 -7.21
N PHE A 10 6.70 -9.66 -6.78
CA PHE A 10 5.93 -8.70 -7.56
C PHE A 10 6.86 -7.59 -8.08
N LEU A 11 6.61 -7.14 -9.30
CA LEU A 11 7.33 -6.04 -9.92
C LEU A 11 6.48 -4.78 -9.86
N ILE A 12 7.03 -3.71 -9.28
CA ILE A 12 6.39 -2.40 -9.27
C ILE A 12 6.75 -1.68 -10.58
N ALA A 13 5.78 -1.06 -11.25
CA ALA A 13 5.99 -0.52 -12.60
C ALA A 13 7.10 0.53 -12.69
N ASN A 14 7.34 1.31 -11.63
CA ASN A 14 8.39 2.33 -11.59
C ASN A 14 9.74 1.81 -11.07
N GLU A 15 9.91 0.50 -10.95
CA GLU A 15 11.14 -0.09 -10.43
C GLU A 15 12.27 -0.08 -11.45
N LYS A 16 13.50 0.10 -10.95
CA LYS A 16 14.72 0.06 -11.78
C LYS A 16 14.81 -1.23 -12.60
N LEU A 17 14.32 -2.34 -12.07
CA LEU A 17 14.28 -3.63 -12.76
C LEU A 17 13.38 -3.58 -14.01
N VAL A 18 12.19 -2.98 -13.93
CA VAL A 18 11.30 -2.83 -15.10
C VAL A 18 11.99 -1.99 -16.18
N LYS A 19 12.65 -0.90 -15.79
CA LYS A 19 13.43 -0.07 -16.72
C LYS A 19 14.56 -0.86 -17.38
N LEU A 20 15.32 -1.64 -16.60
CA LEU A 20 16.40 -2.48 -17.11
C LEU A 20 15.89 -3.55 -18.09
N LEU A 21 14.73 -4.16 -17.82
CA LEU A 21 14.12 -5.15 -18.71
C LEU A 21 13.71 -4.53 -20.06
N ILE A 22 13.21 -3.29 -20.03
CA ILE A 22 12.91 -2.52 -21.25
C ILE A 22 14.19 -2.19 -22.00
N ASP A 23 15.18 -1.60 -21.32
CA ASP A 23 16.44 -1.14 -21.94
C ASP A 23 17.24 -2.32 -22.55
N SER A 24 17.21 -3.49 -21.92
CA SER A 24 17.86 -4.72 -22.41
C SER A 24 17.06 -5.46 -23.50
N SER A 25 15.85 -4.99 -23.85
CA SER A 25 14.95 -5.63 -24.82
C SER A 25 14.55 -7.08 -24.47
N VAL A 26 14.69 -7.48 -23.19
CA VAL A 26 14.28 -8.80 -22.69
C VAL A 26 12.76 -8.92 -22.62
N THR A 27 12.03 -7.80 -22.59
CA THR A 27 10.56 -7.73 -22.63
C THR A 27 9.93 -8.47 -23.83
N ARG A 28 10.68 -8.78 -24.89
CA ARG A 28 10.21 -9.60 -26.01
C ARG A 28 10.03 -11.09 -25.67
N TYR A 29 10.61 -11.54 -24.57
CA TYR A 29 10.65 -12.95 -24.16
C TYR A 29 9.86 -13.24 -22.89
N ILE A 30 9.23 -12.22 -22.31
CA ILE A 30 8.52 -12.34 -21.05
C ILE A 30 7.17 -11.65 -21.12
N GLU A 31 6.16 -12.24 -20.49
CA GLU A 31 4.85 -11.63 -20.35
C GLU A 31 4.62 -11.22 -18.90
N PHE A 32 3.93 -10.11 -18.71
CA PHE A 32 3.53 -9.64 -17.40
C PHE A 32 2.03 -9.77 -17.22
N LYS A 33 1.62 -10.32 -16.08
CA LYS A 33 0.23 -10.29 -15.65
C LYS A 33 0.03 -9.24 -14.58
N LYS A 34 -0.96 -8.38 -14.79
CA LYS A 34 -1.37 -7.36 -13.83
C LYS A 34 -1.97 -8.01 -12.56
N ILE A 35 -1.61 -7.48 -11.39
CA ILE A 35 -2.34 -7.73 -10.15
C ILE A 35 -3.61 -6.88 -10.13
N SER A 36 -4.76 -7.53 -10.02
CA SER A 36 -6.07 -6.88 -10.10
C SER A 36 -6.54 -6.29 -8.77
N ARG A 37 -6.22 -6.95 -7.64
CA ARG A 37 -6.79 -6.64 -6.33
C ARG A 37 -5.71 -6.71 -5.26
N LEU A 38 -5.76 -5.80 -4.31
CA LEU A 38 -4.94 -5.82 -3.10
C LEU A 38 -5.86 -6.11 -1.92
N LEU A 39 -5.49 -7.07 -1.07
CA LEU A 39 -6.32 -7.55 0.02
C LEU A 39 -5.60 -7.36 1.35
N THR A 40 -6.32 -6.95 2.39
CA THR A 40 -5.80 -6.89 3.76
C THR A 40 -6.69 -7.71 4.68
N ALA A 41 -6.07 -8.39 5.65
CA ALA A 41 -6.78 -9.01 6.74
C ALA A 41 -7.16 -7.93 7.77
N THR A 42 -8.43 -7.84 8.14
CA THR A 42 -8.93 -6.96 9.20
C THR A 42 -9.55 -7.81 10.30
N THR A 43 -9.25 -7.49 11.56
CA THR A 43 -9.90 -8.11 12.71
C THR A 43 -11.16 -7.33 13.06
N VAL A 44 -12.33 -7.95 12.98
CA VAL A 44 -13.58 -7.35 13.46
C VAL A 44 -13.74 -7.70 14.94
N PRO A 45 -13.86 -6.72 15.85
CA PRO A 45 -14.23 -7.00 17.23
C PRO A 45 -15.67 -7.53 17.24
N GLN A 46 -15.87 -8.77 17.72
CA GLN A 46 -17.22 -9.25 18.00
C GLN A 46 -17.83 -8.40 19.13
N THR A 47 -18.88 -7.66 18.81
CA THR A 47 -19.80 -7.04 19.78
C THR A 47 -20.97 -7.97 20.02
N ASP A 48 -20.71 -9.22 20.43
CA ASP A 48 -21.76 -10.10 20.92
C ASP A 48 -21.54 -10.32 22.42
N ASP A 49 -22.33 -9.57 23.19
CA ASP A 49 -22.53 -9.81 24.61
C ASP A 49 -22.87 -11.30 24.84
N LYS A 50 -22.10 -11.94 25.73
CA LYS A 50 -22.34 -13.26 26.34
C LYS A 50 -21.84 -14.47 25.55
N THR A 51 -20.53 -14.74 25.59
CA THR A 51 -19.93 -16.00 26.09
C THR A 51 -18.42 -15.98 25.87
N ASN A 52 -17.67 -16.54 26.82
CA ASN A 52 -16.20 -16.47 26.91
C ASN A 52 -15.46 -17.31 25.85
N SER A 53 -15.48 -16.87 24.60
CA SER A 53 -14.59 -17.38 23.54
C SER A 53 -14.22 -16.23 22.60
N LYS A 54 -13.06 -15.59 22.86
CA LYS A 54 -12.45 -14.58 21.99
C LYS A 54 -11.95 -15.23 20.69
N GLU A 55 -12.85 -15.63 19.81
CA GLU A 55 -12.49 -15.96 18.43
C GLU A 55 -12.63 -14.69 17.59
N SER A 56 -11.51 -14.01 17.36
CA SER A 56 -11.45 -12.89 16.42
C SER A 56 -11.58 -13.45 14.99
N ASN A 57 -12.74 -13.29 14.37
CA ASN A 57 -12.89 -13.61 12.96
C ASN A 57 -12.03 -12.66 12.12
N VAL A 58 -11.18 -13.24 11.27
CA VAL A 58 -10.34 -12.50 10.31
C VAL A 58 -11.14 -12.36 9.02
N GLU A 59 -11.49 -11.12 8.67
CA GLU A 59 -12.15 -10.81 7.41
C GLU A 59 -11.09 -10.34 6.38
N ILE A 60 -11.15 -10.89 5.17
CA ILE A 60 -10.28 -10.45 4.07
C ILE A 60 -11.03 -9.39 3.28
N VAL A 61 -10.48 -8.18 3.27
CA VAL A 61 -11.11 -7.00 2.69
C VAL A 61 -10.26 -6.47 1.54
N GLU A 62 -10.91 -6.07 0.46
CA GLU A 62 -10.22 -5.40 -0.65
C GLU A 62 -9.87 -3.97 -0.30
N VAL A 63 -8.61 -3.64 -0.53
CA VAL A 63 -8.02 -2.35 -0.26
C VAL A 63 -8.23 -1.44 -1.48
N PRO A 64 -8.93 -0.29 -1.32
CA PRO A 64 -9.00 0.70 -2.39
C PRO A 64 -7.62 1.35 -2.59
N CYS A 65 -7.05 1.16 -3.77
CA CYS A 65 -5.69 1.64 -4.09
C CYS A 65 -5.70 2.90 -4.99
N THR A 66 -6.76 3.13 -5.76
CA THR A 66 -6.89 4.33 -6.60
C THR A 66 -7.81 5.38 -5.99
N ARG A 67 -7.71 6.63 -6.46
CA ARG A 67 -8.67 7.69 -6.09
C ARG A 67 -10.11 7.27 -6.35
N ASN A 68 -10.36 6.56 -7.46
CA ASN A 68 -11.68 6.06 -7.82
C ASN A 68 -12.16 4.97 -6.84
N ASP A 69 -11.28 4.03 -6.47
CA ASP A 69 -11.63 2.97 -5.54
C ASP A 69 -11.88 3.50 -4.13
N ILE A 70 -11.08 4.49 -3.69
CA ILE A 70 -11.28 5.18 -2.41
C ILE A 70 -12.65 5.86 -2.41
N PHE A 71 -13.04 6.47 -3.54
CA PHE A 71 -14.35 7.11 -3.67
C PHE A 71 -15.51 6.09 -3.58
N ILE A 72 -15.39 4.94 -4.23
CA ILE A 72 -16.44 3.90 -4.28
C ILE A 72 -16.53 3.06 -2.99
N SER A 73 -15.42 2.90 -2.26
CA SER A 73 -15.34 2.00 -1.09
C SER A 73 -16.35 2.35 0.01
N ASN A 74 -17.13 1.37 0.47
CA ASN A 74 -18.04 1.53 1.62
C ASN A 74 -17.37 1.18 2.97
N ILE A 75 -16.15 0.65 2.94
CA ILE A 75 -15.40 0.19 4.12
C ILE A 75 -14.82 1.38 4.90
N ILE A 76 -14.60 2.51 4.20
CA ILE A 76 -14.00 3.73 4.73
C ILE A 76 -15.10 4.81 4.79
N SER A 77 -15.28 5.44 5.95
CA SER A 77 -16.28 6.50 6.08
C SER A 77 -15.93 7.72 5.21
N PRO A 78 -16.91 8.56 4.82
CA PRO A 78 -16.65 9.73 3.99
C PRO A 78 -15.61 10.70 4.56
N ILE A 79 -15.54 10.82 5.89
CA ILE A 79 -14.56 11.67 6.57
C ILE A 79 -13.16 11.06 6.54
N GLU A 80 -13.03 9.75 6.77
CA GLU A 80 -11.77 9.02 6.69
C GLU A 80 -11.20 9.05 5.27
N LYS A 81 -12.04 8.98 4.24
CA LYS A 81 -11.61 9.16 2.84
C LYS A 81 -10.91 10.50 2.62
N ARG A 82 -11.42 11.58 3.23
CA ARG A 82 -10.80 12.91 3.13
C ARG A 82 -9.44 12.94 3.81
N TYR A 83 -9.32 12.34 5.00
CA TYR A 83 -8.04 12.25 5.71
C TYR A 83 -7.01 11.43 4.95
N LEU A 84 -7.41 10.27 4.44
CA LEU A 84 -6.56 9.42 3.63
C LEU A 84 -6.08 10.14 2.36
N MET A 85 -7.00 10.74 1.60
CA MET A 85 -6.64 11.47 0.38
C MET A 85 -5.70 12.65 0.66
N SER A 86 -5.93 13.41 1.74
CA SER A 86 -5.06 14.50 2.16
C SER A 86 -3.66 13.99 2.51
N PHE A 87 -3.55 12.88 3.24
CA PHE A 87 -2.28 12.25 3.57
C PHE A 87 -1.54 11.74 2.32
N LEU A 88 -2.24 11.03 1.43
CA LEU A 88 -1.66 10.51 0.18
C LEU A 88 -1.19 11.64 -0.74
N GLU A 89 -1.89 12.76 -0.79
CA GLU A 89 -1.47 13.93 -1.57
C GLU A 89 -0.18 14.56 -1.02
N LYS A 90 -0.06 14.68 0.32
CA LYS A 90 1.20 15.11 0.97
C LYS A 90 2.34 14.15 0.64
N CYS A 91 2.09 12.84 0.74
CA CYS A 91 3.07 11.82 0.41
C CYS A 91 3.47 11.86 -1.07
N TYR A 92 2.54 12.10 -1.99
CA TYR A 92 2.85 12.22 -3.43
C TYR A 92 3.75 13.44 -3.73
N ARG A 93 3.55 14.55 -3.01
CA ARG A 93 4.31 15.81 -3.17
C ARG A 93 5.57 15.89 -2.29
N LEU A 94 6.03 14.77 -1.73
CA LEU A 94 7.15 14.70 -0.78
C LEU A 94 8.40 15.48 -1.25
N GLU A 95 8.81 15.30 -2.51
CA GLU A 95 9.99 15.97 -3.09
C GLU A 95 9.86 17.50 -3.17
N ARG A 96 8.64 18.04 -3.25
CA ARG A 96 8.40 19.49 -3.33
C ARG A 96 8.17 20.13 -1.97
N HIS A 97 7.64 19.36 -1.01
CA HIS A 97 7.30 19.83 0.34
C HIS A 97 7.61 18.72 1.35
N GLY A 98 8.87 18.60 1.77
CA GLY A 98 9.35 17.54 2.67
C GLY A 98 9.48 17.95 4.15
N ASP A 99 9.10 19.17 4.52
CA ASP A 99 9.47 19.72 5.83
C ASP A 99 8.57 19.26 6.98
N TRP A 100 7.38 18.75 6.65
CA TRP A 100 6.29 18.41 7.58
C TRP A 100 6.53 17.15 8.42
N TYR A 101 7.59 16.39 8.15
CA TYR A 101 7.92 15.17 8.89
C TYR A 101 9.34 15.17 9.49
N ARG A 102 10.11 16.27 9.34
CA ARG A 102 11.53 16.33 9.74
C ARG A 102 11.77 15.99 11.21
N GLU A 103 10.90 16.44 12.11
CA GLU A 103 10.98 16.15 13.56
C GLU A 103 10.79 14.67 13.91
N PHE A 104 10.27 13.88 12.95
CA PHE A 104 9.99 12.46 13.08
C PHE A 104 10.82 11.60 12.13
N SER A 105 11.78 12.18 11.39
CA SER A 105 12.56 11.48 10.34
C SER A 105 13.18 10.19 10.87
N ASP A 106 13.84 10.26 12.01
CA ASP A 106 14.54 9.14 12.66
C ASP A 106 13.65 8.27 13.54
N LYS A 107 12.41 8.70 13.79
CA LYS A 107 11.46 8.00 14.66
C LYS A 107 10.72 6.90 13.89
N PRO A 108 10.15 5.90 14.60
CA PRO A 108 9.30 4.89 13.98
C PRO A 108 8.10 5.52 13.27
N PHE A 109 7.79 5.02 12.07
CA PHE A 109 6.67 5.51 11.27
C PHE A 109 5.31 5.36 11.97
N SER A 110 5.16 4.36 12.85
CA SER A 110 3.95 4.19 13.66
C SER A 110 3.74 5.35 14.65
N GLU A 111 4.81 5.92 15.21
CA GLU A 111 4.70 7.10 16.07
C GLU A 111 4.31 8.34 15.25
N PHE A 112 4.87 8.46 14.05
CA PHE A 112 4.52 9.53 13.14
C PHE A 112 3.06 9.48 12.69
N LEU A 113 2.54 8.30 12.37
CA LEU A 113 1.14 8.14 11.97
C LEU A 113 0.15 8.58 13.06
N LYS A 114 0.51 8.41 14.34
CA LYS A 114 -0.30 8.87 15.47
C LYS A 114 -0.39 10.40 15.58
N THR A 115 0.58 11.13 15.02
CA THR A 115 0.52 12.60 14.99
C THR A 115 -0.31 13.14 13.84
N GLN A 116 -0.71 12.27 12.90
CA GLN A 116 -1.56 12.65 11.77
C GLN A 116 -3.04 12.51 12.13
N THR A 117 -3.91 13.16 11.35
CA THR A 117 -5.38 13.07 11.49
C THR A 117 -5.92 11.75 10.91
N LEU A 118 -5.32 10.61 11.27
CA LEU A 118 -5.64 9.28 10.74
C LEU A 118 -6.16 8.37 11.87
N THR A 119 -7.28 7.69 11.64
CA THR A 119 -7.82 6.68 12.56
C THR A 119 -6.90 5.46 12.62
N GLU A 120 -6.91 4.71 13.73
CA GLU A 120 -6.07 3.50 13.87
C GLU A 120 -6.28 2.52 12.71
N LYS A 121 -7.53 2.35 12.27
CA LYS A 121 -7.90 1.58 11.08
C LYS A 121 -7.15 2.06 9.82
N LEU A 122 -7.09 3.37 9.59
CA LEU A 122 -6.35 3.93 8.45
C LEU A 122 -4.83 3.79 8.60
N GLN A 123 -4.30 3.85 9.83
CA GLN A 123 -2.88 3.67 10.08
C GLN A 123 -2.43 2.24 9.77
N GLU A 124 -3.21 1.25 10.22
CA GLU A 124 -3.01 -0.16 9.89
C GLU A 124 -3.15 -0.38 8.39
N PHE A 125 -4.18 0.19 7.77
CA PHE A 125 -4.39 0.14 6.34
C PHE A 125 -3.18 0.68 5.56
N ILE A 126 -2.67 1.87 5.90
CA ILE A 126 -1.50 2.49 5.25
C ILE A 126 -0.26 1.61 5.43
N THR A 127 -0.04 1.10 6.63
CA THR A 127 1.13 0.29 6.95
C THR A 127 1.12 -1.04 6.18
N ASN A 128 0.01 -1.77 6.25
CA ASN A 128 -0.10 -3.08 5.61
C ASN A 128 -0.12 -2.96 4.07
N THR A 129 -0.78 -1.93 3.54
CA THR A 129 -0.99 -1.79 2.10
C THR A 129 0.20 -1.15 1.40
N LEU A 130 0.70 -0.02 1.91
CA LEU A 130 1.67 0.81 1.18
C LEU A 130 3.11 0.46 1.51
N LEU A 131 3.37 -0.01 2.74
CA LEU A 131 4.71 -0.43 3.14
C LEU A 131 4.92 -1.94 2.97
N MET A 132 3.84 -2.73 2.97
CA MET A 132 3.84 -4.19 2.81
C MET A 132 4.88 -4.87 3.72
N GLN A 133 5.02 -4.39 4.96
CA GLN A 133 5.99 -4.90 5.92
C GLN A 133 5.41 -4.92 7.34
N SER A 134 5.79 -5.93 8.12
CA SER A 134 5.40 -6.07 9.53
C SER A 134 6.36 -5.41 10.51
N GLN A 135 7.58 -5.08 10.06
CA GLN A 135 8.64 -4.56 10.93
C GLN A 135 8.60 -3.03 11.03
N GLN A 136 9.01 -2.50 12.19
CA GLN A 136 9.18 -1.06 12.39
C GLN A 136 10.17 -0.49 11.37
N ILE A 137 9.77 0.61 10.74
CA ILE A 137 10.57 1.38 9.78
C ILE A 137 10.68 2.82 10.24
N GLN A 138 11.78 3.48 9.92
CA GLN A 138 11.93 4.92 10.12
C GLN A 138 10.99 5.70 9.19
N THR A 139 10.47 6.83 9.68
CA THR A 139 9.50 7.66 8.97
C THR A 139 9.99 8.09 7.59
N GLU A 140 11.24 8.52 7.47
CA GLU A 140 11.81 8.96 6.18
C GLU A 140 11.79 7.84 5.13
N ASN A 141 12.30 6.66 5.52
CA ASN A 141 12.31 5.48 4.65
C ASN A 141 10.90 5.04 4.27
N ALA A 142 9.95 5.11 5.21
CA ALA A 142 8.55 4.79 4.96
C ALA A 142 7.92 5.76 3.95
N LEU A 143 8.09 7.06 4.14
CA LEU A 143 7.54 8.08 3.25
C LEU A 143 8.15 8.02 1.85
N ASN A 144 9.46 7.73 1.75
CA ASN A 144 10.12 7.50 0.46
C ASN A 144 9.56 6.28 -0.26
N LYS A 145 9.34 5.15 0.45
CA LYS A 145 8.67 3.97 -0.12
C LYS A 145 7.25 4.28 -0.58
N ILE A 146 6.46 4.97 0.23
CA ILE A 146 5.09 5.38 -0.10
C ILE A 146 5.10 6.31 -1.31
N ASN A 147 5.99 7.30 -1.37
CA ASN A 147 6.10 8.21 -2.53
C ASN A 147 6.42 7.43 -3.81
N PHE A 148 7.40 6.53 -3.75
CA PHE A 148 7.79 5.67 -4.86
C PHE A 148 6.62 4.80 -5.35
N PHE A 149 5.89 4.20 -4.42
CA PHE A 149 4.68 3.43 -4.70
C PHE A 149 3.59 4.29 -5.35
N LEU A 150 3.31 5.48 -4.80
CA LEU A 150 2.31 6.41 -5.31
C LEU A 150 2.65 6.93 -6.73
N ARG A 151 3.92 7.13 -7.05
CA ARG A 151 4.36 7.51 -8.41
C ARG A 151 4.11 6.43 -9.45
N SER A 152 4.08 5.17 -9.03
CA SER A 152 3.81 4.04 -9.92
C SER A 152 2.36 4.04 -10.44
N PHE A 153 1.45 4.81 -9.83
CA PHE A 153 0.08 4.97 -10.33
C PHE A 153 -0.06 5.94 -11.52
N GLY A 154 0.94 6.79 -11.79
CA GLY A 154 0.76 8.03 -12.55
C GLY A 154 1.16 8.02 -14.04
N HIS A 155 1.69 6.93 -14.60
CA HIS A 155 2.18 6.95 -16.00
C HIS A 155 1.29 6.19 -16.99
N HIS A 156 0.64 5.11 -16.55
CA HIS A 156 -0.37 4.38 -17.30
C HIS A 156 -1.39 3.88 -16.28
N SER A 157 -2.68 4.19 -16.45
CA SER A 157 -3.75 3.99 -15.46
C SER A 157 -3.92 2.57 -14.86
N TYR A 158 -3.06 1.59 -15.15
CA TYR A 158 -3.34 0.20 -14.79
C TYR A 158 -2.15 -0.70 -14.39
N PHE A 159 -0.88 -0.25 -14.37
CA PHE A 159 0.25 -1.12 -13.99
C PHE A 159 0.71 -0.85 -12.56
N HIS A 160 -0.01 -1.41 -11.59
CA HIS A 160 0.30 -1.16 -10.18
C HIS A 160 1.42 -2.06 -9.68
N CYS A 161 1.20 -3.37 -9.81
CA CYS A 161 2.18 -4.41 -9.61
C CYS A 161 1.92 -5.50 -10.67
N MET A 162 2.98 -6.17 -11.12
CA MET A 162 2.93 -7.24 -12.11
C MET A 162 3.61 -8.49 -11.59
N VAL A 163 3.11 -9.64 -12.01
CA VAL A 163 3.76 -10.95 -11.85
C VAL A 163 4.33 -11.37 -13.19
N LEU A 164 5.58 -11.81 -13.19
CA LEU A 164 6.21 -12.39 -14.36
C LEU A 164 5.55 -13.72 -14.70
N LYS A 165 5.15 -13.91 -15.96
CA LYS A 165 4.64 -15.17 -16.47
C LYS A 165 5.71 -15.76 -17.40
N ILE A 166 6.28 -16.88 -16.99
CA ILE A 166 7.23 -17.70 -17.76
C ILE A 166 6.45 -18.83 -18.43
#